data_AF-A0A1X7M7D2-F1
#
_entry.id   AF-A0A1X7M7D2-F1
#
_cell.length_a   1.000
_cell.length_b   1.000
_cell.length_c   1.000
_cell.angle_alpha   90.00
_cell.angle_beta   90.00
_cell.angle_gamma   90.00
#
_symmetry.space_group_name_H-M   'P 1'
#
loop_
_entity.id
_entity.type
_entity.pdbx_description
1 polymer ?
#
loop_
_entity_poly.entity_id
_entity_poly.type
_entity_poly.pdbx_seq_one_letter_code
_entity_poly.pdbx_strand_id
1 'polypeptide(L)'
;MKPVFFPVPGTAIGHVVLLELIRLSRIGSNGFHWINLDCKVSCGTSNGVENQEGTGLPGSIQHVLADARAGVLADALVASGALRVLVDLDVLQRRCDLIGRQWHDERLLHAFVRAQASVPMIRQFFRTATRSTIVRLRREMDVPPPAKPRMPTPREVDALLVRWNGLRDIDDFRERYLALHRECGGVWSLASLFAAVDGAMNPDATSSGCIRSSPNSRESHHVRHAPRPGGQPAAGQKLG
;
A
#
# COMPACT_ATOMS: atom_id res chain seq x y z
N MET A 1 -10.91 15.41 -21.66
CA MET A 1 -11.34 16.31 -20.57
C MET A 1 -10.27 17.37 -20.40
N LYS A 2 -10.65 18.65 -20.22
CA LYS A 2 -9.69 19.72 -19.95
C LYS A 2 -9.33 19.68 -18.46
N PRO A 3 -8.04 19.71 -18.07
CA PRO A 3 -7.66 19.71 -16.66
C PRO A 3 -8.23 20.92 -15.94
N VAL A 4 -8.83 20.70 -14.77
CA VAL A 4 -9.35 21.77 -13.92
C VAL A 4 -8.23 22.25 -13.01
N PHE A 5 -7.77 23.48 -13.27
CA PHE A 5 -6.74 24.12 -12.45
C PHE A 5 -7.36 25.07 -11.43
N PHE A 6 -6.96 24.91 -10.16
CA PHE A 6 -7.35 25.81 -9.09
C PHE A 6 -6.17 26.73 -8.70
N PRO A 7 -6.34 28.06 -8.73
CA PRO A 7 -5.32 28.98 -8.24
C PRO A 7 -5.29 28.96 -6.71
N VAL A 8 -4.12 28.73 -6.11
CA VAL A 8 -3.98 28.77 -4.65
C VAL A 8 -3.60 30.20 -4.20
N PRO A 9 -4.47 30.91 -3.45
CA PRO A 9 -4.11 32.20 -2.88
C PRO A 9 -3.20 31.98 -1.67
N GLY A 10 -2.06 32.68 -1.64
CA GLY A 10 -1.18 32.64 -0.48
C GLY A 10 0.13 33.35 -0.76
N THR A 11 0.39 34.42 -0.03
CA THR A 11 1.66 35.14 -0.09
C THR A 11 2.83 34.20 0.22
N ALA A 12 2.68 33.33 1.23
CA ALA A 12 3.71 32.33 1.58
C ALA A 12 4.01 31.35 0.43
N ILE A 13 3.00 30.91 -0.31
CA ILE A 13 3.17 30.00 -1.46
C ILE A 13 3.84 30.72 -2.62
N GLY A 14 3.45 31.98 -2.87
CA GLY A 14 4.14 32.85 -3.84
C GLY A 14 5.62 33.00 -3.51
N HIS A 15 5.97 33.18 -2.24
CA HIS A 15 7.36 33.26 -1.78
C HIS A 15 8.15 31.96 -2.01
N VAL A 16 7.57 30.80 -1.69
CA VAL A 16 8.22 29.49 -1.93
C VAL A 16 8.49 29.27 -3.42
N VAL A 17 7.52 29.57 -4.27
CA VAL A 17 7.67 29.45 -5.73
C VAL A 17 8.74 30.41 -6.25
N LEU A 18 8.76 31.65 -5.75
CA LEU A 18 9.76 32.62 -6.15
C LEU A 18 11.18 32.18 -5.77
N LEU A 19 11.36 31.63 -4.55
CA LEU A 19 12.65 31.14 -4.11
C LEU A 19 13.15 29.99 -5.00
N GLU A 20 12.26 29.09 -5.42
CA GLU A 20 12.64 28.04 -6.37
C GLU A 20 12.94 28.60 -7.77
N LEU A 21 12.21 29.61 -8.25
CA LEU A 21 12.51 30.27 -9.52
C LEU A 21 13.85 31.03 -9.48
N ILE A 22 14.20 31.67 -8.36
CA ILE A 22 15.51 32.32 -8.14
C ILE A 22 16.62 31.28 -8.08
N ARG A 23 16.38 30.13 -7.43
CA ARG A 23 17.33 29.02 -7.43
C ARG A 23 17.54 28.50 -8.86
N LEU A 24 16.46 28.34 -9.62
CA LEU A 24 16.46 27.89 -11.00
C LEU A 24 17.17 28.85 -11.96
N SER A 25 17.01 30.16 -11.79
CA SER A 25 17.70 31.14 -12.63
C SER A 25 19.22 31.18 -12.41
N ARG A 26 19.69 30.68 -11.27
CA ARG A 26 21.11 30.64 -10.89
C ARG A 26 21.79 29.32 -11.22
N ILE A 27 21.04 28.22 -11.27
CA ILE A 27 21.55 26.92 -11.69
C ILE A 27 21.46 26.86 -13.21
N GLY A 28 22.55 27.24 -13.90
CA GLY A 28 22.62 27.13 -15.36
C GLY A 28 22.36 25.69 -15.81
N SER A 29 21.31 25.51 -16.63
CA SER A 29 20.91 24.41 -17.56
C SER A 29 21.27 22.94 -17.30
N ASN A 30 21.93 22.55 -16.21
CA ASN A 30 22.50 21.20 -16.06
C ASN A 30 21.85 20.37 -14.95
N GLY A 31 20.60 20.61 -14.58
CA GLY A 31 20.02 19.79 -13.52
C GLY A 31 18.56 20.00 -13.21
N PHE A 32 17.71 20.13 -14.22
CA PHE A 32 16.28 19.95 -14.00
C PHE A 32 15.80 18.65 -14.61
N HIS A 33 15.90 17.58 -13.82
CA HIS A 33 14.97 16.47 -14.00
C HIS A 33 13.58 17.04 -13.71
N TRP A 34 12.68 16.96 -14.70
CA TRP A 34 11.27 16.87 -14.38
C TRP A 34 11.15 15.83 -13.27
N ILE A 35 10.74 16.23 -12.06
CA ILE A 35 10.23 15.26 -11.10
C ILE A 35 8.86 14.87 -11.65
N ASN A 36 8.89 14.14 -12.75
CA ASN A 36 7.78 13.36 -13.23
C ASN A 36 7.67 12.20 -12.25
N LEU A 37 6.99 12.45 -11.13
CA LEU A 37 6.59 11.44 -10.16
C LEU A 37 5.49 10.53 -10.72
N ASP A 38 5.22 10.57 -12.04
CA ASP A 38 4.70 9.41 -12.74
C ASP A 38 5.82 8.39 -12.88
N CYS A 39 5.94 7.49 -11.90
CA CYS A 39 6.49 6.16 -12.14
C CYS A 39 5.59 5.41 -13.14
N LYS A 40 5.58 5.84 -14.40
CA LYS A 40 5.24 4.97 -15.51
C LYS A 40 6.44 4.07 -15.73
N VAL A 41 6.28 2.81 -15.36
CA VAL A 41 7.15 1.72 -15.81
C VAL A 41 7.19 1.79 -17.34
N SER A 42 8.28 2.32 -17.89
CA SER A 42 8.48 2.41 -19.33
C SER A 42 9.73 1.63 -19.70
N CYS A 43 9.53 0.36 -20.06
CA CYS A 43 10.52 -0.40 -20.82
C CYS A 43 10.45 0.08 -22.27
N GLY A 44 11.34 0.99 -22.65
CA GLY A 44 11.42 1.48 -24.03
C GLY A 44 12.69 2.28 -24.23
N THR A 45 13.66 1.67 -24.92
CA THR A 45 14.85 2.31 -25.47
C THR A 45 14.44 3.45 -26.40
N SER A 46 14.81 4.68 -26.07
CA SER A 46 14.70 5.83 -26.97
C SER A 46 16.09 6.41 -27.20
N ASN A 47 16.53 6.32 -28.45
CA ASN A 47 17.74 6.95 -28.95
C ASN A 47 17.47 8.44 -29.25
N GLY A 48 18.39 9.28 -28.76
CA GLY A 48 18.82 10.58 -29.28
C GLY A 48 17.83 11.51 -29.97
N VAL A 49 17.49 12.61 -29.30
CA VAL A 49 17.72 13.99 -29.80
C VAL A 49 17.99 14.87 -28.58
N GLU A 50 19.20 15.44 -28.48
CA GLU A 50 19.54 16.50 -27.53
C GLU A 50 18.74 17.76 -27.87
N ASN A 51 17.55 17.91 -27.30
CA ASN A 51 16.88 19.20 -27.24
C ASN A 51 17.42 19.93 -26.02
N GLN A 52 18.05 21.08 -26.24
CA GLN A 52 18.58 21.95 -25.18
C GLN A 52 17.51 22.22 -24.11
N GLU A 53 17.62 21.55 -22.97
CA GLU A 53 16.78 21.74 -21.78
C GLU A 53 17.18 23.06 -21.09
N GLY A 54 16.79 24.19 -21.69
CA GLY A 54 16.73 25.46 -20.98
C GLY A 54 15.69 25.38 -19.85
N THR A 55 15.85 26.19 -18.81
CA THR A 55 14.97 26.26 -17.61
C THR A 55 13.51 26.64 -17.90
N GLY A 56 13.09 26.72 -19.16
CA GLY A 56 11.74 27.09 -19.60
C GLY A 56 11.38 28.56 -19.37
N LEU A 57 12.23 29.33 -18.68
CA LEU A 57 12.00 30.73 -18.36
C LEU A 57 12.50 31.64 -19.49
N PRO A 58 11.73 32.67 -19.90
CA PRO A 58 12.23 33.74 -20.75
C PRO A 58 13.51 34.38 -20.19
N GLY A 59 14.47 34.71 -21.05
CA GLY A 59 15.78 35.23 -20.63
C GLY A 59 15.71 36.51 -19.79
N SER A 60 14.72 37.37 -20.04
CA SER A 60 14.46 38.57 -19.23
C SER A 60 14.08 38.24 -17.78
N ILE A 61 13.28 37.19 -17.57
CA ILE A 61 12.89 36.72 -16.24
C ILE A 61 14.08 36.09 -15.54
N GLN A 62 14.87 35.27 -16.25
CA GLN A 62 16.08 34.68 -15.69
C GLN A 62 17.06 35.74 -15.19
N HIS A 63 17.31 36.78 -16.02
CA HIS A 63 18.23 37.86 -15.67
C HIS A 63 17.80 38.61 -14.40
N VAL A 64 16.51 38.96 -14.29
CA VAL A 64 15.96 39.66 -13.11
C VAL A 64 15.99 38.78 -11.87
N LEU A 65 15.64 37.50 -11.98
CA LEU A 65 15.61 36.58 -10.83
C LEU A 65 17.02 36.16 -10.38
N ALA A 66 18.00 36.16 -11.28
CA ALA A 66 19.39 35.88 -10.94
C ALA A 66 20.06 37.02 -10.15
N ASP A 67 19.59 38.26 -10.30
CA ASP A 67 20.12 39.44 -9.60
C ASP A 67 20.04 39.28 -8.06
N ALA A 68 21.06 39.73 -7.34
CA ALA A 68 21.11 39.66 -5.88
C ALA A 68 19.97 40.44 -5.20
N ARG A 69 19.41 41.45 -5.88
CA ARG A 69 18.31 42.30 -5.41
C ARG A 69 16.94 41.66 -5.59
N ALA A 70 16.83 40.52 -6.27
CA ALA A 70 15.55 39.84 -6.52
C ALA A 70 14.77 39.53 -5.22
N GLY A 71 15.48 39.28 -4.12
CA GLY A 71 14.86 39.07 -2.80
C GLY A 71 14.09 40.29 -2.28
N VAL A 72 14.51 41.52 -2.64
CA VAL A 72 13.80 42.76 -2.27
C VAL A 72 12.56 42.98 -3.13
N LEU A 73 12.56 42.44 -4.35
CA LEU A 73 11.43 42.48 -5.28
C LEU A 73 10.40 41.37 -5.02
N ALA A 74 10.69 40.47 -4.08
CA ALA A 74 9.87 39.29 -3.82
C ALA A 74 8.43 39.63 -3.44
N ASP A 75 8.27 40.51 -2.45
CA ASP A 75 6.96 40.95 -1.99
C ASP A 75 6.18 41.64 -3.11
N ALA A 76 6.84 42.43 -3.97
CA ALA A 76 6.20 43.11 -5.10
C ALA A 76 5.77 42.13 -6.21
N LEU A 77 6.59 41.12 -6.52
CA LEU A 77 6.26 40.07 -7.49
C LEU A 77 5.11 39.18 -7.00
N VAL A 78 5.06 38.91 -5.70
CA VAL A 78 3.96 38.17 -5.07
C VAL A 78 2.70 39.03 -5.02
N ALA A 79 2.79 40.28 -4.59
CA ALA A 79 1.65 41.20 -4.46
C ALA A 79 1.03 41.59 -5.81
N SER A 80 1.83 41.68 -6.87
CA SER A 80 1.34 41.91 -8.23
C SER A 80 0.61 40.71 -8.84
N GLY A 81 0.61 39.55 -8.16
CA GLY A 81 0.00 38.33 -8.67
C GLY A 81 0.72 37.74 -9.90
N ALA A 82 1.99 38.12 -10.11
CA ALA A 82 2.83 37.61 -11.19
C ALA A 82 3.13 36.11 -11.02
N LEU A 83 3.01 35.60 -9.79
CA LEU A 83 3.17 34.20 -9.44
C LEU A 83 1.81 33.59 -9.11
N ARG A 84 1.44 32.54 -9.85
CA ARG A 84 0.23 31.75 -9.59
C ARG A 84 0.61 30.29 -9.52
N VAL A 85 0.15 29.61 -8.47
CA VAL A 85 0.25 28.15 -8.37
C VAL A 85 -1.04 27.55 -8.88
N LEU A 86 -0.92 26.71 -9.91
CA LEU A 86 -2.02 25.94 -10.46
C LEU A 86 -1.93 24.52 -9.92
N VAL A 87 -3.02 24.06 -9.31
CA VAL A 87 -3.15 22.68 -8.84
C VAL A 87 -4.09 21.95 -9.79
N ASP A 88 -3.64 20.80 -10.31
CA ASP A 88 -4.49 19.86 -11.04
C ASP A 88 -5.42 19.15 -10.05
N LEU A 89 -6.70 19.55 -10.05
CA LEU A 89 -7.69 19.01 -9.13
C LEU A 89 -8.02 17.54 -9.41
N ASP A 90 -7.95 17.09 -10.66
CA ASP A 90 -8.26 15.70 -11.03
C ASP A 90 -7.18 14.76 -10.52
N VAL A 91 -5.91 15.17 -10.60
CA VAL A 91 -4.79 14.42 -10.02
C VAL A 91 -4.83 14.47 -8.50
N LEU A 92 -5.05 15.66 -7.91
CA LEU A 92 -5.12 15.81 -6.46
C LEU A 92 -6.25 14.97 -5.88
N GLN A 93 -7.46 15.04 -6.44
CA GLN A 93 -8.62 14.27 -6.01
C GLN A 93 -8.31 12.77 -6.07
N ARG A 94 -7.81 12.26 -7.20
CA ARG A 94 -7.45 10.83 -7.32
C ARG A 94 -6.42 10.41 -6.28
N ARG A 95 -5.43 11.25 -5.98
CA ARG A 95 -4.43 10.96 -4.95
C ARG A 95 -5.03 11.00 -3.54
N CYS A 96 -5.87 11.98 -3.23
CA CYS A 96 -6.59 12.05 -1.97
C CYS A 96 -7.52 10.84 -1.78
N ASP A 97 -8.23 10.41 -2.82
CA ASP A 97 -9.09 9.22 -2.78
C ASP A 97 -8.28 7.95 -2.48
N LEU A 98 -7.11 7.80 -3.11
CA LEU A 98 -6.21 6.68 -2.85
C LEU A 98 -5.69 6.69 -1.40
N ILE A 99 -5.25 7.85 -0.92
CA ILE A 99 -4.80 8.02 0.47
C ILE A 99 -5.95 7.72 1.44
N GLY A 100 -7.16 8.21 1.15
CA GLY A 100 -8.36 7.97 1.95
C GLY A 100 -8.69 6.48 2.02
N ARG A 101 -8.61 5.75 0.90
CA ARG A 101 -8.78 4.29 0.88
C ARG A 101 -7.71 3.57 1.70
N GLN A 102 -6.46 4.01 1.62
CA GLN A 102 -5.38 3.43 2.41
C GLN A 102 -5.60 3.63 3.92
N TRP A 103 -5.93 4.85 4.35
CA TRP A 103 -6.24 5.15 5.75
C TRP A 103 -7.46 4.37 6.24
N HIS A 104 -8.46 4.19 5.37
CA HIS A 104 -9.63 3.39 5.66
C HIS A 104 -9.25 1.92 5.88
N ASP A 105 -8.46 1.32 4.99
CA ASP A 105 -7.98 -0.05 5.13
C ASP A 105 -7.13 -0.25 6.39
N GLU A 106 -6.24 0.68 6.70
CA GLU A 106 -5.43 0.67 7.92
C GLU A 106 -6.33 0.72 9.17
N ARG A 107 -7.32 1.60 9.19
CA ARG A 107 -8.27 1.71 10.30
C ARG A 107 -9.07 0.41 10.50
N LEU A 108 -9.52 -0.21 9.41
CA LEU A 108 -10.22 -1.50 9.48
C LEU A 108 -9.29 -2.62 9.98
N LEU A 109 -8.04 -2.66 9.52
CA LEU A 109 -7.05 -3.63 10.01
C LEU A 109 -6.86 -3.50 11.53
N HIS A 110 -6.68 -2.26 12.02
CA HIS A 110 -6.57 -2.01 13.46
C HIS A 110 -7.82 -2.47 14.21
N ALA A 111 -9.02 -2.20 13.68
CA ALA A 111 -10.28 -2.64 14.28
C ALA A 111 -10.39 -4.18 14.34
N PHE A 112 -10.00 -4.89 13.28
CA PHE A 112 -9.95 -6.35 13.25
C PHE A 112 -8.97 -6.91 14.28
N VAL A 113 -7.79 -6.30 14.41
CA VAL A 113 -6.81 -6.71 15.41
C VAL A 113 -7.38 -6.51 16.81
N ARG A 114 -8.00 -5.36 17.12
CA ARG A 114 -8.67 -5.11 18.41
C ARG A 114 -9.80 -6.08 18.70
N ALA A 115 -10.58 -6.45 17.69
CA ALA A 115 -11.64 -7.44 17.78
C ALA A 115 -11.12 -8.90 17.84
N GLN A 116 -9.82 -9.09 18.09
CA GLN A 116 -9.17 -10.39 18.20
C GLN A 116 -9.42 -11.29 16.99
N ALA A 117 -9.41 -10.72 15.78
CA ALA A 117 -9.51 -11.50 14.56
C ALA A 117 -8.32 -12.46 14.41
N SER A 118 -8.57 -13.64 13.84
CA SER A 118 -7.52 -14.63 13.60
C SER A 118 -6.57 -14.18 12.49
N VAL A 119 -5.31 -14.66 12.50
CA VAL A 119 -4.34 -14.35 11.43
C VAL A 119 -4.86 -14.80 10.05
N PRO A 120 -5.45 -16.00 9.90
CA PRO A 120 -6.06 -16.41 8.62
C PRO A 120 -7.16 -15.47 8.16
N MET A 121 -8.06 -15.05 9.05
CA MET A 121 -9.15 -14.13 8.73
C MET A 121 -8.62 -12.77 8.29
N ILE A 122 -7.66 -12.19 9.02
CA ILE A 122 -7.05 -10.92 8.64
C ILE A 122 -6.39 -11.04 7.26
N ARG A 123 -5.68 -12.13 6.97
CA ARG A 123 -5.03 -12.31 5.66
C ARG A 123 -6.01 -12.51 4.50
N GLN A 124 -7.22 -13.01 4.78
CA GLN A 124 -8.28 -13.14 3.78
C GLN A 124 -8.81 -11.77 3.36
N PHE A 125 -9.00 -10.85 4.31
CA PHE A 125 -9.57 -9.52 4.06
C PHE A 125 -8.54 -8.44 3.74
N PHE A 126 -7.31 -8.58 4.24
CA PHE A 126 -6.23 -7.60 4.10
C PHE A 126 -5.03 -8.26 3.43
N ARG A 127 -5.01 -8.27 2.09
CA ARG A 127 -4.00 -8.99 1.30
C ARG A 127 -2.56 -8.55 1.59
N THR A 128 -2.37 -7.29 1.96
CA THR A 128 -1.06 -6.70 2.31
C THR A 128 -0.64 -7.00 3.75
N ALA A 129 -1.54 -7.49 4.60
CA ALA A 129 -1.23 -7.78 6.00
C ALA A 129 -0.42 -9.08 6.11
N THR A 130 0.84 -8.94 6.51
CA THR A 130 1.71 -10.09 6.79
C THR A 130 1.55 -10.57 8.22
N ARG A 131 1.97 -11.81 8.51
CA ARG A 131 1.96 -12.35 9.89
C ARG A 131 2.79 -11.47 10.84
N SER A 132 3.94 -10.97 10.41
CA SER A 132 4.79 -10.10 11.23
C SER A 132 4.11 -8.77 11.51
N THR A 133 3.49 -8.14 10.51
CA THR A 133 2.70 -6.91 10.69
C THR A 133 1.59 -7.11 11.71
N ILE A 134 0.84 -8.22 11.64
CA ILE A 134 -0.26 -8.50 12.57
C ILE A 134 0.25 -8.73 14.00
N VAL A 135 1.33 -9.50 14.15
CA VAL A 135 1.94 -9.73 15.48
C VAL A 135 2.47 -8.44 16.09
N ARG A 136 3.10 -7.59 15.27
CA ARG A 136 3.56 -6.26 15.69
C ARG A 136 2.39 -5.39 16.16
N LEU A 137 1.33 -5.27 15.35
CA LEU A 137 0.14 -4.48 15.70
C LEU A 137 -0.54 -4.97 16.99
N ARG A 138 -0.60 -6.29 17.23
CA ARG A 138 -1.13 -6.82 18.49
C ARG A 138 -0.32 -6.39 19.70
N ARG A 139 1.00 -6.40 19.60
CA ARG A 139 1.90 -5.95 20.66
C ARG A 139 1.77 -4.45 20.90
N GLU A 140 1.74 -3.66 19.83
CA GLU A 140 1.61 -2.19 19.90
C GLU A 140 0.29 -1.76 20.56
N MET A 141 -0.78 -2.53 20.38
CA MET A 141 -2.10 -2.22 20.94
C MET A 141 -2.45 -3.02 22.21
N ASP A 142 -1.51 -3.78 22.76
CA ASP A 142 -1.70 -4.66 23.92
C ASP A 142 -2.94 -5.59 23.80
N VAL A 143 -3.14 -6.17 22.61
CA VAL A 143 -4.25 -7.08 22.33
C VAL A 143 -3.78 -8.53 22.43
N PRO A 144 -4.44 -9.38 23.24
CA PRO A 144 -4.07 -10.79 23.34
C PRO A 144 -4.27 -11.53 22.01
N PRO A 145 -3.59 -12.68 21.82
CA PRO A 145 -3.86 -13.53 20.67
C PRO A 145 -5.33 -13.97 20.65
N PRO A 146 -5.89 -14.24 19.46
CA PRO A 146 -7.27 -14.65 19.30
C PRO A 146 -7.52 -15.92 20.11
N ALA A 147 -8.59 -15.91 20.92
CA ALA A 147 -9.10 -17.12 21.54
C ALA A 147 -9.50 -18.13 20.45
N LYS A 148 -9.43 -19.43 20.77
CA LYS A 148 -9.92 -20.48 19.87
C LYS A 148 -11.39 -20.17 19.53
N PRO A 149 -11.79 -20.19 18.24
CA PRO A 149 -13.17 -19.94 17.86
C PRO A 149 -14.10 -20.89 18.60
N ARG A 150 -15.12 -20.34 19.26
CA ARG A 150 -16.18 -21.13 19.86
C ARG A 150 -17.27 -21.26 18.82
N MET A 151 -17.65 -22.50 18.50
CA MET A 151 -18.76 -22.74 17.59
C MET A 151 -20.08 -22.39 18.28
N PRO A 152 -20.90 -21.49 17.73
CA PRO A 152 -22.25 -21.24 18.23
C PRO A 152 -23.13 -22.48 18.00
N THR A 153 -24.13 -22.64 18.85
CA THR A 153 -25.20 -23.63 18.67
C THR A 153 -26.06 -23.29 17.45
N PRO A 154 -26.81 -24.25 16.85
CA PRO A 154 -27.64 -23.96 15.68
C PRO A 154 -28.60 -22.78 15.87
N ARG A 155 -29.24 -22.68 17.05
CA ARG A 155 -30.12 -21.55 17.38
C ARG A 155 -29.40 -20.21 17.45
N GLU A 156 -28.16 -20.21 17.95
CA GLU A 156 -27.32 -19.01 17.97
C GLU A 156 -26.87 -18.63 16.56
N VAL A 157 -26.57 -19.61 15.70
CA VAL A 157 -26.25 -19.38 14.28
C VAL A 157 -27.43 -18.73 13.56
N ASP A 158 -28.65 -19.23 13.75
CA ASP A 158 -29.86 -18.63 13.16
C ASP A 158 -30.03 -17.16 13.59
N ALA A 159 -29.85 -16.89 14.88
CA ALA A 159 -29.90 -15.52 15.41
C ALA A 159 -28.80 -14.61 14.83
N LEU A 160 -27.59 -15.14 14.64
CA LEU A 160 -26.49 -14.42 13.99
C LEU A 160 -26.79 -14.14 12.52
N LEU A 161 -27.40 -15.07 11.79
CA LEU A 161 -27.78 -14.88 10.39
C LEU A 161 -28.87 -13.84 10.22
N VAL A 162 -29.85 -13.79 11.13
CA VAL A 162 -30.89 -12.73 11.13
C VAL A 162 -30.23 -11.35 11.28
N ARG A 163 -29.33 -11.18 12.24
CA ARG A 163 -28.57 -9.92 12.43
C ARG A 163 -27.70 -9.59 11.23
N TRP A 164 -26.97 -10.58 10.72
CA TRP A 164 -26.13 -10.43 9.53
C TRP A 164 -26.95 -9.92 8.35
N ASN A 165 -28.12 -10.50 8.08
CA ASN A 165 -29.02 -10.09 7.00
C ASN A 165 -29.60 -8.68 7.22
N GLY A 166 -29.76 -8.25 8.47
CA GLY A 166 -30.10 -6.87 8.81
C GLY A 166 -29.05 -5.86 8.37
N LEU A 167 -27.77 -6.25 8.34
CA LEU A 167 -26.61 -5.41 7.97
C LEU A 167 -26.29 -5.43 6.47
N ARG A 168 -27.27 -5.73 5.61
CA ARG A 168 -27.07 -5.90 4.16
C ARG A 168 -26.78 -4.60 3.40
N ASP A 169 -27.04 -3.47 4.02
CA ASP A 169 -26.76 -2.11 3.54
C ASP A 169 -25.27 -1.76 3.63
N ILE A 170 -24.48 -2.53 4.40
CA ILE A 170 -23.04 -2.38 4.47
C ILE A 170 -22.38 -3.24 3.38
N ASP A 171 -21.95 -2.58 2.31
CA ASP A 171 -21.32 -3.24 1.15
C ASP A 171 -19.96 -3.87 1.48
N ASP A 172 -19.14 -3.22 2.31
CA ASP A 172 -17.85 -3.77 2.72
C ASP A 172 -18.05 -4.86 3.79
N PHE A 173 -17.84 -6.12 3.41
CA PHE A 173 -17.91 -7.27 4.31
C PHE A 173 -17.08 -7.08 5.58
N ARG A 174 -15.95 -6.38 5.52
CA ARG A 174 -15.09 -6.13 6.68
C ARG A 174 -15.81 -5.26 7.70
N GLU A 175 -16.42 -4.19 7.24
CA GLU A 175 -17.23 -3.30 8.08
C GLU A 175 -18.46 -4.04 8.61
N ARG A 176 -19.09 -4.87 7.79
CA ARG A 176 -20.26 -5.67 8.17
C ARG A 176 -19.94 -6.66 9.29
N TYR A 177 -18.79 -7.35 9.23
CA TYR A 177 -18.33 -8.22 10.33
C TYR A 177 -18.07 -7.44 11.61
N LEU A 178 -17.46 -6.24 11.53
CA LEU A 178 -17.25 -5.39 12.69
C LEU A 178 -18.56 -4.84 13.26
N ALA A 179 -19.55 -4.53 12.42
CA ALA A 179 -20.89 -4.15 12.84
C ALA A 179 -21.58 -5.30 13.58
N LEU A 180 -21.57 -6.51 13.01
CA LEU A 180 -22.12 -7.71 13.67
C LEU A 180 -21.45 -7.96 15.03
N HIS A 181 -20.12 -7.82 15.11
CA HIS A 181 -19.37 -7.96 16.36
C HIS A 181 -19.82 -6.95 17.43
N ARG A 182 -20.08 -5.70 17.03
CA ARG A 182 -20.61 -4.67 17.93
C ARG A 182 -22.03 -4.98 18.38
N GLU A 183 -22.92 -5.41 17.49
CA GLU A 183 -24.29 -5.81 17.85
C GLU A 183 -24.34 -7.00 18.81
N CYS A 184 -23.34 -7.88 18.73
CA CYS A 184 -23.19 -9.02 19.63
C CYS A 184 -22.53 -8.65 20.97
N GLY A 185 -22.21 -7.37 21.22
CA GLY A 185 -21.62 -6.91 22.48
C GLY A 185 -20.25 -7.53 22.79
N GLY A 186 -19.51 -8.00 21.77
CA GLY A 186 -18.23 -8.69 21.98
C GLY A 186 -18.33 -10.06 22.65
N VAL A 187 -19.52 -10.64 22.78
CA VAL A 187 -19.73 -12.00 23.31
C VAL A 187 -18.99 -13.04 22.46
N TRP A 188 -18.95 -12.81 21.15
CA TRP A 188 -18.28 -13.66 20.18
C TRP A 188 -17.03 -12.98 19.68
N SER A 189 -15.91 -13.72 19.61
CA SER A 189 -14.74 -13.25 18.88
C SER A 189 -15.07 -13.12 17.39
N LEU A 190 -14.41 -12.20 16.68
CA LEU A 190 -14.62 -12.01 15.25
C LEU A 190 -14.36 -13.30 14.45
N ALA A 191 -13.41 -14.11 14.91
CA ALA A 191 -13.12 -15.42 14.31
C ALA A 191 -14.27 -16.44 14.48
N SER A 192 -15.00 -16.39 15.60
CA SER A 192 -16.17 -17.25 15.84
C SER A 192 -17.34 -16.84 14.95
N LEU A 193 -17.59 -15.53 14.82
CA LEU A 193 -18.62 -14.98 13.93
C LEU A 193 -18.32 -15.33 12.48
N PHE A 194 -17.07 -15.20 12.05
CA PHE A 194 -16.64 -15.56 10.71
C PHE A 194 -16.90 -17.05 10.41
N ALA A 195 -16.48 -17.95 11.30
CA ALA A 195 -16.69 -19.39 11.11
C ALA A 195 -18.19 -19.76 11.04
N ALA A 196 -19.02 -19.12 11.86
CA ALA A 196 -20.46 -19.37 11.89
C ALA A 196 -21.18 -18.87 10.63
N VAL A 197 -20.90 -17.63 10.21
CA VAL A 197 -21.58 -17.01 9.06
C VAL A 197 -21.08 -17.62 7.75
N ASP A 198 -19.76 -17.75 7.57
CA ASP A 198 -19.17 -18.29 6.33
C ASP A 198 -19.51 -19.77 6.15
N GLY A 199 -19.50 -20.55 7.24
CA GLY A 199 -19.90 -21.97 7.22
C GLY A 199 -21.38 -22.17 6.88
N ALA A 200 -22.26 -21.27 7.33
CA ALA A 200 -23.69 -21.34 7.00
C ALA A 200 -24.01 -20.85 5.58
N MET A 201 -23.24 -19.90 5.06
CA MET A 201 -23.42 -19.38 3.69
C MET A 201 -22.79 -20.30 2.62
N ASN A 202 -21.74 -21.04 2.96
CA ASN A 202 -21.05 -21.99 2.08
C ASN A 202 -20.84 -23.34 2.79
N PRO A 203 -21.90 -24.16 2.94
CA PRO A 203 -21.80 -25.47 3.61
C PRO A 203 -20.82 -26.43 2.90
N ASP A 204 -20.66 -26.28 1.58
CA ASP A 204 -19.74 -27.13 0.80
C ASP A 204 -18.27 -26.74 0.99
N ALA A 205 -17.97 -25.47 1.28
CA ALA A 205 -16.60 -24.98 1.49
C ALA A 205 -16.01 -25.41 2.83
N THR A 206 -16.85 -25.63 3.84
CA THR A 206 -16.43 -26.10 5.17
C THR A 206 -16.01 -27.58 5.17
N SER A 207 -16.40 -28.35 4.14
CA SER A 207 -15.91 -29.72 3.93
C SER A 207 -14.45 -29.80 3.44
N SER A 208 -13.89 -28.69 2.95
CA SER A 208 -12.51 -28.60 2.44
C SER A 208 -11.54 -27.84 3.37
N GLY A 209 -11.97 -27.54 4.62
CA GLY A 209 -11.25 -26.68 5.55
C GLY A 209 -10.32 -27.39 6.56
N CYS A 210 -10.23 -28.72 6.53
CA CYS A 210 -9.26 -29.46 7.33
C CYS A 210 -8.06 -29.83 6.46
N ILE A 211 -6.92 -29.18 6.74
CA ILE A 211 -5.60 -29.59 6.27
C ILE A 211 -5.48 -29.52 4.73
N ARG A 212 -5.18 -28.33 4.19
CA ARG A 212 -4.27 -28.32 3.03
C ARG A 212 -2.94 -28.84 3.54
N SER A 213 -2.75 -30.15 3.41
CA SER A 213 -1.45 -30.79 3.51
C SER A 213 -0.56 -30.04 2.53
N SER A 214 0.43 -29.34 3.09
CA SER A 214 1.55 -28.85 2.30
C SER A 214 2.08 -30.04 1.49
N PRO A 215 2.19 -29.98 0.16
CA PRO A 215 2.84 -31.03 -0.61
C PRO A 215 4.34 -30.86 -0.42
N ASN A 216 4.84 -31.17 0.77
CA ASN A 216 6.26 -31.27 1.09
C ASN A 216 6.40 -32.11 2.35
N SER A 217 6.11 -33.40 2.19
CA SER A 217 6.46 -34.43 3.15
C SER A 217 7.04 -35.60 2.37
N ARG A 218 8.36 -35.76 2.54
CA ARG A 218 9.21 -36.89 2.15
C ARG A 218 9.64 -36.98 0.69
N GLU A 219 10.82 -36.43 0.43
CA GLU A 219 11.85 -37.26 -0.20
C GLU A 219 13.18 -37.03 0.54
N SER A 220 13.57 -38.07 1.28
CA SER A 220 14.82 -38.14 2.03
C SER A 220 15.99 -38.38 1.08
N HIS A 221 17.10 -37.70 1.34
CA HIS A 221 18.48 -38.09 1.07
C HIS A 221 18.77 -38.98 -0.14
N HIS A 222 19.32 -38.40 -1.22
CA HIS A 222 20.50 -38.97 -1.89
C HIS A 222 21.34 -37.84 -2.49
N VAL A 223 22.38 -37.44 -1.75
CA VAL A 223 23.51 -36.69 -2.30
C VAL A 223 24.25 -37.63 -3.26
N ARG A 224 24.02 -37.49 -4.56
CA ARG A 224 24.94 -38.06 -5.56
C ARG A 224 26.06 -37.06 -5.78
N HIS A 225 27.22 -37.37 -5.21
CA HIS A 225 28.47 -36.72 -5.59
C HIS A 225 28.73 -36.97 -7.09
N ALA A 226 28.96 -35.90 -7.84
CA ALA A 226 29.44 -36.00 -9.21
C ALA A 226 30.85 -36.63 -9.22
N PRO A 227 31.15 -37.58 -10.11
CA PRO A 227 32.51 -38.10 -10.26
C PRO A 227 33.40 -37.01 -10.88
N ARG A 228 34.53 -36.70 -10.23
CA ARG A 228 35.63 -35.96 -10.84
C ARG A 228 36.22 -36.77 -12.00
N PRO A 229 36.48 -36.17 -13.17
CA PRO A 229 37.22 -36.81 -14.24
C PRO A 229 38.72 -36.69 -13.97
N GLY A 230 39.44 -37.81 -14.01
CA GLY A 230 40.91 -37.84 -14.04
C GLY A 230 41.53 -38.62 -12.88
N GLY A 231 41.98 -39.84 -13.19
CA GLY A 231 42.79 -40.64 -12.29
C GLY A 231 42.94 -42.06 -12.84
N GLN A 232 43.99 -42.29 -13.63
CA GLN A 232 44.37 -43.59 -14.20
C GLN A 232 44.46 -44.70 -13.12
N PRO A 233 44.12 -45.96 -13.45
CA PRO A 233 44.34 -47.08 -12.55
C PRO A 233 45.79 -47.56 -12.65
N ALA A 234 46.53 -47.46 -11.55
CA ALA A 234 47.76 -48.19 -11.34
C ALA A 234 47.45 -49.51 -10.62
N ALA A 235 47.75 -50.60 -11.31
CA ALA A 235 48.28 -51.88 -10.83
C ALA A 235 47.86 -52.42 -9.44
N GLY A 236 47.39 -53.67 -9.45
CA GLY A 236 48.06 -54.67 -8.60
C GLY A 236 47.16 -55.62 -7.81
N GLN A 237 47.41 -56.91 -8.07
CA GLN A 237 47.33 -58.05 -7.14
C GLN A 237 46.00 -58.80 -6.95
N LYS A 238 45.96 -59.91 -7.70
CA LYS A 238 45.50 -61.26 -7.34
C LYS A 238 45.37 -61.54 -5.84
N LEU A 239 44.36 -62.35 -5.51
CA LEU A 239 44.50 -63.61 -4.75
C LEU A 239 43.19 -64.40 -4.80
N GLY A 240 43.24 -65.66 -5.26
CA GLY A 240 42.17 -66.66 -5.14
C GLY A 240 41.57 -67.07 -6.47
#